data_AF-A0A7V5VNI0-F1
#
_entry.id   AF-A0A7V5VNI0-F1
#
_cell.length_a   1.000
_cell.length_b   1.000
_cell.length_c   1.000
_cell.angle_alpha   90.00
_cell.angle_beta   90.00
_cell.angle_gamma   90.00
#
_symmetry.space_group_name_H-M   'P 1'
#
loop_
_entity.id
_entity.type
_entity.pdbx_description
1 polymer ?
#
loop_
_entity_poly.entity_id
_entity_poly.type
_entity_poly.pdbx_seq_one_letter_code
_entity_poly.pdbx_strand_id
1 'polypeptide(L)'
;MPYITQQDRRPLDPLIDQLAQQIVTQAKAHNYDAAFAGLLNYTCTRLALRVIQLQFGALRYWLIAITTGVFHNIADEFYRRLGAPYEDKQIAKNGDVDLYQELGKF
;
A
#
# COMPACT_ATOMS: atom_id res chain seq x y z
N MET A 1 2.65 -9.54 -2.60
CA MET A 1 3.28 -9.58 -3.94
C MET A 1 3.65 -11.02 -4.31
N PRO A 2 2.94 -11.67 -5.25
CA PRO A 2 3.15 -13.09 -5.56
C PRO A 2 4.51 -13.40 -6.17
N TYR A 3 5.22 -12.39 -6.69
CA TYR A 3 6.50 -12.53 -7.40
C TYR A 3 7.76 -12.39 -6.50
N ILE A 4 7.62 -12.05 -5.22
CA ILE A 4 8.76 -12.02 -4.27
C ILE A 4 8.81 -13.37 -3.54
N THR A 5 9.94 -14.07 -3.54
CA THR A 5 10.05 -15.39 -2.92
C THR A 5 9.93 -15.32 -1.40
N GLN A 6 9.61 -16.44 -0.75
CA GLN A 6 9.60 -16.49 0.72
C GLN A 6 11.00 -16.28 1.32
N GLN A 7 12.04 -16.73 0.62
CA GLN A 7 13.43 -16.54 1.06
C GLN A 7 13.80 -15.07 1.13
N ASP A 8 13.36 -14.26 0.16
CA ASP A 8 13.64 -12.82 0.13
C ASP A 8 12.83 -12.02 1.15
N ARG A 9 11.63 -12.51 1.53
CA ARG A 9 10.76 -11.86 2.52
C ARG A 9 11.22 -12.07 3.95
N ARG A 10 11.64 -13.29 4.30
CA ARG A 10 12.05 -13.68 5.66
C ARG A 10 12.98 -12.69 6.37
N PRO A 11 14.05 -12.16 5.76
CA PRO A 11 14.91 -11.19 6.44
C PRO A 11 14.26 -9.81 6.61
N LEU A 12 13.25 -9.48 5.80
CA LEU A 12 12.54 -8.20 5.83
C LEU A 12 11.38 -8.20 6.83
N ASP A 13 10.65 -9.31 6.95
CA ASP A 13 9.41 -9.38 7.75
C ASP A 13 9.60 -8.89 9.20
N PRO A 14 10.62 -9.33 9.97
CA PRO A 14 10.79 -8.84 11.34
C PRO A 14 11.10 -7.33 11.43
N LEU A 15 11.79 -6.77 10.44
CA LEU A 15 12.10 -5.34 10.38
C LEU A 15 10.85 -4.52 10.05
N ILE A 16 10.01 -5.05 9.16
CA ILE A 16 8.71 -4.47 8.80
C ILE A 16 7.81 -4.46 10.03
N ASP A 17 7.72 -5.57 10.76
CA ASP A 17 6.91 -5.68 11.98
C ASP A 17 7.36 -4.69 13.07
N GLN A 18 8.67 -4.57 13.28
CA GLN A 18 9.23 -3.58 14.22
C GLN A 18 8.89 -2.15 13.81
N LEU A 19 9.05 -1.81 12.53
CA LEU A 19 8.74 -0.47 12.02
C LEU A 19 7.24 -0.16 12.12
N ALA A 20 6.38 -1.13 11.80
CA ALA A 20 4.93 -1.01 11.96
C ALA A 20 4.55 -0.75 13.42
N GLN A 21 5.15 -1.48 14.36
CA GLN A 21 4.91 -1.27 15.79
C GLN A 21 5.32 0.14 16.23
N GLN A 22 6.43 0.68 15.72
CA GLN A 22 6.83 2.06 15.99
C GLN A 22 5.83 3.07 15.44
N ILE A 23 5.36 2.90 14.20
CA ILE A 23 4.32 3.76 13.61
C ILE A 23 3.07 3.76 14.49
N VAL A 24 2.61 2.59 14.92
CA VAL A 24 1.41 2.46 15.77
C VAL A 24 1.61 3.13 17.13
N THR A 25 2.76 2.92 17.77
CA THR A 25 3.08 3.55 19.06
C THR A 25 3.07 5.08 18.94
N GLN A 26 3.68 5.63 17.90
CA GLN A 26 3.67 7.07 17.65
C GLN A 26 2.26 7.58 17.31
N ALA A 27 1.52 6.88 16.44
CA ALA A 27 0.16 7.23 16.06
C ALA A 27 -0.77 7.32 17.27
N LYS A 28 -0.69 6.35 18.20
CA LYS A 28 -1.48 6.32 19.44
C LYS A 28 -1.14 7.45 20.41
N ALA A 29 0.04 8.05 20.32
CA ALA A 29 0.40 9.23 21.10
C ALA A 29 -0.29 10.51 20.60
N HIS A 30 -0.86 10.48 19.39
CA HIS A 30 -1.70 11.56 18.87
C HIS A 30 -3.18 11.36 19.23
N ASN A 31 -3.90 12.44 19.48
CA ASN A 31 -5.31 12.42 19.88
C ASN A 31 -6.30 12.37 18.69
N TYR A 32 -5.97 11.68 17.60
CA TYR A 32 -6.89 11.49 16.47
C TYR A 32 -6.60 10.21 15.68
N ASP A 33 -7.65 9.52 15.23
CA ASP A 33 -7.56 8.17 14.65
C ASP A 33 -6.73 8.13 13.36
N ALA A 34 -6.72 9.21 12.56
CA ALA A 34 -6.02 9.24 11.29
C ALA A 34 -4.50 9.51 11.40
N ALA A 35 -3.94 9.62 12.61
CA ALA A 35 -2.53 9.97 12.81
C ALA A 35 -1.55 9.00 12.16
N PHE A 36 -1.92 7.71 12.09
CA PHE A 36 -1.10 6.70 11.42
C PHE A 36 -0.88 7.02 9.93
N ALA A 37 -1.82 7.71 9.26
CA ALA A 37 -1.75 7.95 7.82
C ALA A 37 -0.55 8.85 7.47
N GLY A 38 -0.33 9.93 8.22
CA GLY A 38 0.82 10.82 8.03
C GLY A 38 2.15 10.12 8.32
N LEU A 39 2.20 9.34 9.41
CA LEU A 39 3.40 8.59 9.81
C LEU A 39 3.75 7.49 8.81
N LEU A 40 2.74 6.77 8.31
CA LEU A 40 2.92 5.74 7.29
C LEU A 40 3.40 6.37 5.97
N ASN A 41 2.79 7.47 5.54
CA ASN A 41 3.20 8.20 4.34
C ASN A 41 4.66 8.67 4.43
N TYR A 42 5.03 9.31 5.55
CA TYR A 42 6.42 9.71 5.80
C TYR A 42 7.37 8.51 5.76
N THR A 43 7.01 7.42 6.44
CA THR A 43 7.84 6.21 6.53
C THR A 43 8.07 5.59 5.17
N CYS A 44 7.01 5.40 4.38
CA CYS A 44 7.08 4.86 3.02
C CYS A 44 7.94 5.75 2.11
N THR A 45 7.71 7.07 2.13
CA THR A 45 8.46 8.04 1.32
C THR A 45 9.94 8.02 1.68
N ARG A 46 10.26 8.09 2.98
CA ARG A 46 11.64 8.09 3.46
C ARG A 46 12.34 6.77 3.16
N LEU A 47 11.66 5.63 3.34
CA LEU A 47 12.21 4.31 3.02
C LEU A 47 12.56 4.21 1.53
N ALA A 48 11.64 4.59 0.64
CA ALA A 48 11.87 4.55 -0.81
C ALA A 48 13.06 5.44 -1.22
N LEU A 49 13.12 6.68 -0.72
CA LEU A 49 14.25 7.57 -0.97
C LEU A 49 15.58 7.01 -0.44
N ARG A 50 15.56 6.37 0.74
CA ARG A 50 16.76 5.76 1.32
C ARG A 50 17.22 4.55 0.50
N VAL A 51 16.31 3.73 0.00
CA VAL A 51 16.61 2.62 -0.92
C VAL A 51 17.25 3.15 -2.20
N ILE A 52 16.65 4.19 -2.81
CA ILE A 52 17.20 4.83 -4.01
C ILE A 52 18.62 5.33 -3.76
N GLN A 53 18.83 6.05 -2.65
CA GLN A 53 20.13 6.59 -2.30
C GLN A 53 21.19 5.49 -2.09
N LEU A 54 20.85 4.43 -1.35
CA LEU A 54 21.76 3.33 -1.08
C LEU A 54 22.10 2.52 -2.34
N GLN A 55 21.13 2.33 -3.23
CA GLN A 55 21.30 1.50 -4.43
C GLN A 55 21.97 2.26 -5.58
N PHE A 56 21.65 3.54 -5.76
CA PHE A 56 22.03 4.30 -6.97
C PHE A 56 22.88 5.54 -6.70
N GLY A 57 23.07 5.93 -5.44
CA GLY A 57 23.89 7.08 -5.02
C GLY A 57 23.31 8.46 -5.34
N ALA A 58 22.46 8.60 -6.36
CA ALA A 58 21.82 9.84 -6.76
C ALA A 58 20.41 9.62 -7.31
N LEU A 59 19.53 10.61 -7.12
CA LEU A 59 18.17 10.59 -7.68
C LEU A 59 18.20 10.95 -9.17
N ARG A 60 17.47 10.19 -9.98
CA ARG A 60 17.26 10.42 -11.42
C ARG A 60 15.77 10.37 -11.71
N TYR A 61 15.32 11.09 -12.73
CA TYR A 61 13.89 11.20 -13.03
C TYR A 61 13.20 9.84 -13.24
N TRP A 62 13.85 8.90 -13.93
CA TRP A 62 13.30 7.56 -14.14
C TRP A 62 13.08 6.78 -12.82
N LEU A 63 13.89 7.04 -11.78
CA LEU A 63 13.69 6.46 -10.45
C LEU A 63 12.43 7.02 -9.78
N ILE A 64 12.12 8.30 -10.01
CA ILE A 64 10.86 8.90 -9.55
C ILE A 64 9.69 8.21 -10.24
N ALA A 65 9.71 8.13 -11.57
CA ALA A 65 8.64 7.50 -12.35
C ALA A 65 8.38 6.04 -11.92
N ILE A 66 9.43 5.23 -11.79
CA ILE A 66 9.29 3.84 -11.35
C ILE A 66 8.77 3.76 -9.91
N THR A 67 9.32 4.55 -8.99
CA THR A 67 8.91 4.52 -7.57
C THR A 67 7.46 4.96 -7.40
N THR A 68 7.04 5.99 -8.14
CA THR A 68 5.63 6.41 -8.18
C THR A 68 4.74 5.29 -8.72
N GLY A 69 5.14 4.59 -9.79
CA GLY A 69 4.41 3.42 -10.29
C GLY A 69 4.30 2.29 -9.26
N VAL A 70 5.38 2.04 -8.50
CA VAL A 70 5.37 1.06 -7.40
C VAL A 70 4.33 1.43 -6.34
N PHE A 71 4.25 2.71 -5.94
CA PHE A 71 3.26 3.15 -4.95
C PHE A 71 1.82 3.07 -5.46
N HIS A 72 1.56 3.35 -6.74
CA HIS A 72 0.23 3.12 -7.34
C HIS A 72 -0.14 1.63 -7.27
N ASN A 73 0.76 0.75 -7.69
CA ASN A 73 0.52 -0.69 -7.60
C ASN A 73 0.26 -1.15 -6.16
N ILE A 74 0.96 -0.59 -5.16
CA ILE A 74 0.71 -0.87 -3.75
C ILE A 74 -0.72 -0.43 -3.34
N ALA A 75 -1.14 0.77 -3.76
CA ALA A 75 -2.49 1.26 -3.49
C ALA A 75 -3.56 0.34 -4.11
N ASP A 76 -3.38 -0.05 -5.36
CA ASP A 76 -4.30 -0.92 -6.10
C ASP A 76 -4.40 -2.31 -5.47
N GLU A 77 -3.33 -2.84 -4.87
CA GLU A 77 -3.39 -4.11 -4.15
C GLU A 77 -4.33 -4.07 -2.95
N PHE A 78 -4.43 -2.95 -2.22
CA PHE A 78 -5.40 -2.83 -1.12
C PHE A 78 -6.82 -2.93 -1.64
N TYR A 79 -7.14 -2.19 -2.71
CA TYR A 79 -8.48 -2.22 -3.28
C TYR A 79 -8.80 -3.59 -3.89
N ARG A 80 -7.91 -4.12 -4.76
CA ARG A 80 -8.10 -5.39 -5.45
C ARG A 80 -8.19 -6.60 -4.51
N ARG A 81 -7.40 -6.64 -3.43
CA ARG A 81 -7.37 -7.81 -2.52
C ARG A 81 -8.25 -7.67 -1.29
N LEU A 82 -8.55 -6.45 -0.84
CA LEU A 82 -9.31 -6.23 0.40
C LEU A 82 -10.64 -5.51 0.13
N GLY A 83 -10.62 -4.48 -0.72
CA GLY A 83 -11.81 -3.70 -1.10
C GLY A 83 -12.81 -4.51 -1.91
N ALA A 84 -12.40 -5.02 -3.07
CA ALA A 84 -13.28 -5.73 -3.99
C ALA A 84 -13.99 -6.95 -3.35
N PRO A 85 -13.30 -7.83 -2.58
CA PRO A 85 -14.01 -8.93 -1.90
C PRO A 85 -15.00 -8.48 -0.81
N TYR A 86 -14.82 -7.28 -0.25
CA TYR A 86 -15.79 -6.69 0.66
C TYR A 86 -16.99 -6.14 -0.12
N GLU A 87 -16.75 -5.45 -1.24
CA GLU A 87 -17.78 -4.92 -2.12
C GLU A 87 -18.63 -6.02 -2.75
N ASP A 88 -18.04 -7.13 -3.19
CA ASP A 88 -18.76 -8.31 -3.69
C ASP A 88 -19.80 -8.80 -2.66
N LYS A 89 -19.43 -8.79 -1.37
CA LYS A 89 -20.35 -9.16 -0.28
C LYS A 89 -21.44 -8.10 -0.07
N GLN A 90 -21.13 -6.82 -0.26
CA GLN A 90 -22.13 -5.76 -0.17
C GLN A 90 -23.09 -5.80 -1.35
N ILE A 91 -22.62 -6.11 -2.56
CA ILE A 91 -23.44 -6.31 -3.76
C ILE A 91 -24.41 -7.46 -3.56
N ALA A 92 -23.93 -8.62 -3.06
CA ALA A 92 -24.80 -9.76 -2.77
C ALA A 92 -25.87 -9.44 -1.71
N LYS A 93 -25.60 -8.49 -0.80
CA LYS A 93 -26.51 -8.10 0.28
C LYS A 93 -27.49 -7.00 -0.12
N ASN A 94 -27.03 -5.99 -0.82
CA ASN A 94 -27.77 -4.74 -1.04
C ASN A 94 -28.14 -4.51 -2.52
N GLY A 95 -27.68 -5.36 -3.44
CA GLY A 95 -27.68 -5.09 -4.87
C GLY A 95 -26.47 -4.22 -5.28
N ASP A 96 -26.25 -4.15 -6.58
CA ASP A 96 -25.25 -3.26 -7.21
C ASP A 96 -25.96 -2.07 -7.90
N VAL A 97 -25.19 -1.13 -8.44
CA VAL A 97 -25.71 -0.07 -9.31
C VAL A 97 -26.30 -0.70 -10.57
N ASP A 98 -27.58 -0.47 -10.79
CA ASP A 98 -28.39 -1.02 -11.89
C ASP A 98 -27.79 -0.74 -13.29
N LEU A 99 -27.27 0.47 -13.52
CA LEU A 99 -26.64 0.86 -14.79
C LEU A 99 -25.44 -0.02 -15.19
N TYR A 100 -24.74 -0.67 -14.25
CA TYR A 100 -23.67 -1.61 -14.62
C TYR A 100 -24.20 -2.83 -15.39
N GLN A 101 -25.44 -3.25 -15.14
CA GLN A 101 -26.08 -4.34 -15.90
C GLN A 101 -26.50 -3.89 -17.30
N GLU A 102 -26.82 -2.60 -17.48
CA GLU A 102 -27.19 -2.03 -18.77
C GLU A 102 -25.96 -1.85 -19.67
N LEU A 103 -24.89 -1.31 -19.10
CA LEU A 103 -23.64 -0.99 -19.80
C LEU A 103 -22.70 -2.19 -19.92
N GLY A 104 -22.80 -3.19 -19.06
CA GLY A 104 -21.94 -4.39 -19.05
C GLY A 104 -22.30 -5.46 -20.09
N LYS A 105 -23.31 -5.22 -20.94
CA LYS A 105 -23.67 -6.10 -22.06
C LYS A 105 -22.72 -5.89 -23.23
N PHE A 106 -21.49 -6.39 -23.10
CA PHE A 106 -20.54 -6.54 -24.21
C PHE A 106 -20.33 -8.01 -24.54
#